data_AF-A0A1G9ITL2-F1
#
_entry.id   AF-A0A1G9ITL2-F1
#
_cell.length_a   1.000
_cell.length_b   1.000
_cell.length_c   1.000
_cell.angle_alpha   90.00
_cell.angle_beta   90.00
_cell.angle_gamma   90.00
#
_symmetry.space_group_name_H-M   'P 1'
#
loop_
_entity.id
_entity.type
_entity.pdbx_description
1 polymer ?
#
loop_
_entity_poly.entity_id
_entity_poly.type
_entity_poly.pdbx_seq_one_letter_code
_entity_poly.pdbx_strand_id
1 'polypeptide(L)'
;MTHESLVDDGWTETIELLGGEELIAGSARETKAFLRPRGVRSATDLLRLTLAYCLGKVGMRGVVAWAAASGIADISDVALLGRLRNAGPWLQQLIGYL
;
A
#
# COMPACT_ATOMS: atom_id res chain seq x y z
N MET A 1 -4.01 -10.11 10.02
CA MET A 1 -3.54 -8.79 10.50
C MET A 1 -4.75 -7.89 10.65
N THR A 2 -4.99 -7.27 11.80
CA THR A 2 -6.07 -6.28 11.94
C THR A 2 -5.61 -4.95 11.32
N HIS A 3 -6.55 -4.12 10.87
CA HIS A 3 -6.21 -2.80 10.31
C HIS A 3 -5.44 -1.93 11.31
N GLU A 4 -5.62 -2.15 12.61
CA GLU A 4 -4.87 -1.50 13.70
C GLU A 4 -3.36 -1.74 13.61
N SER A 5 -2.92 -2.93 13.18
CA SER A 5 -1.48 -3.23 12.99
C SER A 5 -0.89 -2.50 11.79
N LEU A 6 -1.74 -1.95 10.92
CA LEU A 6 -1.35 -1.08 9.83
C LEU A 6 -1.52 0.39 10.24
N VAL A 7 -1.39 0.74 11.52
CA VAL A 7 -1.40 2.12 12.03
C VAL A 7 -0.03 2.46 12.63
N ASP A 8 0.40 3.70 12.42
CA ASP A 8 1.62 4.37 12.90
C ASP A 8 2.82 3.46 13.24
N ASP A 9 2.98 3.04 14.48
CA ASP A 9 4.21 2.39 14.95
C ASP A 9 4.48 1.03 14.28
N GLY A 10 3.45 0.17 14.18
CA GLY A 10 3.58 -1.14 13.54
C GLY A 10 3.81 -1.04 12.02
N TRP A 11 3.33 0.05 11.42
CA TRP A 11 3.57 0.31 10.01
C TRP A 11 5.01 0.75 9.75
N THR A 12 5.55 1.66 10.56
CA THR A 12 6.95 2.11 10.44
C THR A 12 7.92 0.94 10.56
N GLU A 13 7.74 0.05 11.54
CA GLU A 13 8.56 -1.15 11.70
C GLU A 13 8.48 -2.08 10.47
N THR A 14 7.29 -2.25 9.91
CA THR A 14 7.09 -3.05 8.68
C THR A 14 7.89 -2.48 7.50
N ILE A 15 7.93 -1.15 7.36
CA ILE A 15 8.68 -0.48 6.29
C ILE A 15 10.19 -0.68 6.46
N GLU A 16 10.70 -0.54 7.69
CA GLU A 16 12.12 -0.79 7.99
C GLU A 16 12.52 -2.24 7.70
N LEU A 17 11.69 -3.22 8.09
CA LEU A 17 11.92 -4.64 7.79
C LEU A 17 11.95 -4.95 6.29
N LEU A 18 11.23 -4.17 5.48
CA LEU A 18 11.21 -4.29 4.02
C LEU A 18 12.32 -3.49 3.32
N GLY A 19 13.28 -2.95 4.06
CA GLY A 19 14.43 -2.22 3.51
C GLY A 19 14.22 -0.71 3.36
N GLY A 20 13.21 -0.15 4.01
CA GLY A 20 12.98 1.29 4.13
C GLY A 20 12.23 1.93 2.95
N GLU A 21 11.86 3.20 3.11
CA GLU A 21 11.03 3.92 2.14
C GLU A 21 11.70 4.08 0.76
N GLU A 22 13.02 4.23 0.72
CA GLU A 22 13.76 4.46 -0.51
C GLU A 22 13.73 3.24 -1.43
N LEU A 23 13.98 2.05 -0.89
CA LEU A 23 13.92 0.78 -1.63
C LEU A 23 12.50 0.52 -2.14
N ILE A 24 11.49 0.75 -1.29
CA ILE A 24 10.08 0.56 -1.64
C ILE A 24 9.67 1.55 -2.73
N ALA A 25 10.06 2.82 -2.63
CA ALA A 25 9.76 3.83 -3.65
C ALA A 25 10.50 3.55 -4.98
N GLY A 26 11.75 3.09 -4.93
CA GLY A 26 12.54 2.70 -6.10
C GLY A 26 11.89 1.54 -6.85
N SER A 27 11.66 0.43 -6.16
CA SER A 27 11.03 -0.76 -6.72
C SER A 27 9.62 -0.50 -7.29
N ALA A 28 8.83 0.37 -6.63
CA ALA A 28 7.50 0.74 -7.12
C ALA A 28 7.53 1.53 -8.43
N ARG A 29 8.59 2.33 -8.63
CA ARG A 29 8.80 3.09 -9.86
C ARG A 29 9.30 2.21 -10.99
N GLU A 30 10.27 1.34 -10.72
CA GLU A 30 10.83 0.39 -11.68
C GLU A 30 9.75 -0.50 -12.30
N THR A 31 8.88 -1.04 -11.45
CA THR A 31 7.76 -1.90 -11.84
C THR A 31 6.52 -1.13 -12.30
N LYS A 32 6.58 0.21 -12.27
CA LYS A 32 5.49 1.13 -12.63
C LYS A 32 4.22 1.00 -11.76
N ALA A 33 4.31 0.36 -10.59
CA ALA A 33 3.21 0.28 -9.64
C ALA A 33 2.85 1.65 -9.03
N PHE A 34 3.85 2.51 -8.80
CA PHE A 34 3.63 3.86 -8.27
C PHE A 34 4.42 4.92 -9.04
N LEU A 35 3.73 5.65 -9.92
CA LEU A 35 4.29 6.75 -10.70
C LEU A 35 3.68 8.11 -10.38
N ARG A 36 2.42 8.13 -9.95
CA ARG A 36 1.66 9.36 -9.69
C ARG A 36 0.86 9.23 -8.39
N PRO A 37 0.90 10.21 -7.47
CA PRO A 37 0.21 10.13 -6.19
C PRO A 37 -1.31 10.00 -6.29
N ARG A 38 -2.02 10.89 -7.02
CA ARG A 38 -3.49 10.89 -7.24
C ARG A 38 -4.30 10.30 -6.06
N GLY A 39 -4.16 10.87 -4.87
CA GLY A 39 -4.87 10.45 -3.65
C GLY A 39 -4.12 9.48 -2.72
N VAL A 40 -3.05 8.83 -3.19
CA VAL A 40 -2.14 7.98 -2.42
C VAL A 40 -0.79 8.68 -2.34
N ARG A 41 -0.30 9.06 -1.15
CA ARG A 41 0.83 10.01 -1.05
C ARG A 41 2.18 9.41 -1.39
N SER A 42 2.36 8.11 -1.15
CA SER A 42 3.63 7.43 -1.33
C SER A 42 3.46 5.99 -1.83
N ALA A 43 4.58 5.36 -2.22
CA ALA A 43 4.61 3.94 -2.47
C ALA A 43 4.32 3.14 -1.18
N THR A 44 4.79 3.61 -0.02
CA THR A 44 4.47 2.98 1.27
C THR A 44 2.97 3.01 1.54
N ASP A 45 2.27 4.12 1.31
CA ASP A 45 0.80 4.17 1.42
C ASP A 45 0.12 3.18 0.46
N LEU A 46 0.61 3.05 -0.78
CA LEU A 46 0.07 2.05 -1.72
C LEU A 46 0.26 0.62 -1.19
N LEU A 47 1.42 0.31 -0.62
CA LEU A 47 1.69 -0.99 -0.01
C LEU A 47 0.75 -1.24 1.17
N ARG A 48 0.55 -0.23 2.02
CA ARG A 48 -0.35 -0.26 3.18
C ARG A 48 -1.78 -0.60 2.77
N LEU A 49 -2.28 0.07 1.72
CA LEU A 49 -3.62 -0.19 1.16
C LEU A 49 -3.73 -1.59 0.56
N THR A 50 -2.66 -2.05 -0.11
CA THR A 50 -2.58 -3.40 -0.68
C THR A 50 -2.69 -4.45 0.41
N LEU A 51 -1.93 -4.30 1.51
CA LEU A 51 -1.96 -5.23 2.64
C LEU A 51 -3.29 -5.16 3.39
N ALA A 52 -3.87 -3.97 3.57
CA ALA A 52 -5.20 -3.83 4.16
C ALA A 52 -6.27 -4.57 3.34
N TYR A 53 -6.18 -4.54 2.01
CA TYR A 53 -7.09 -5.28 1.14
C TYR A 53 -6.84 -6.80 1.17
N CYS A 54 -5.57 -7.24 1.13
CA CYS A 54 -5.23 -8.66 1.06
C CYS A 54 -5.37 -9.40 2.41
N LEU A 55 -5.08 -8.73 3.53
CA LEU A 55 -5.04 -9.33 4.86
C LEU A 55 -6.25 -8.95 5.74
N GLY A 56 -7.01 -7.93 5.32
CA GLY A 56 -8.20 -7.47 6.01
C GLY A 56 -9.43 -8.36 5.77
N LYS A 57 -10.50 -8.09 6.52
CA LYS A 57 -11.79 -8.78 6.39
C LYS A 57 -12.85 -7.98 5.62
N VAL A 58 -12.48 -6.81 5.11
CA VAL A 58 -13.39 -5.88 4.44
C VAL A 58 -13.09 -5.81 2.95
N GLY A 59 -14.13 -5.63 2.14
CA GLY A 59 -13.96 -5.38 0.71
C GLY A 59 -13.39 -3.98 0.42
N MET A 60 -13.18 -3.68 -0.87
CA MET A 60 -12.56 -2.43 -1.34
C MET A 60 -13.12 -1.17 -0.67
N ARG A 61 -14.46 -1.06 -0.62
CA ARG A 61 -15.16 0.09 0.00
C ARG A 61 -14.78 0.29 1.47
N GLY A 62 -14.59 -0.79 2.21
CA GLY A 62 -14.14 -0.73 3.60
C GLY A 62 -12.69 -0.27 3.74
N VAL A 63 -11.82 -0.70 2.83
CA VAL A 63 -10.42 -0.26 2.80
C VAL A 63 -10.31 1.23 2.53
N VAL A 64 -11.02 1.76 1.52
CA VAL A 64 -10.97 3.20 1.22
C VAL A 64 -11.62 4.04 2.32
N ALA A 65 -12.72 3.57 2.93
CA ALA A 65 -13.30 4.25 4.09
C ALA A 65 -12.33 4.30 5.27
N TRP A 66 -11.64 3.19 5.56
CA TRP A 66 -10.60 3.13 6.60
C TRP A 66 -9.41 4.05 6.27
N ALA A 67 -8.96 4.06 5.02
CA ALA A 67 -7.84 4.88 4.59
C ALA A 67 -8.13 6.38 4.71
N ALA A 68 -9.35 6.80 4.36
CA ALA A 68 -9.79 8.18 4.52
C ALA A 68 -9.89 8.56 6.01
N ALA A 69 -10.53 7.70 6.83
CA ALA A 69 -10.70 7.93 8.26
C ALA A 69 -9.37 7.97 9.02
N SER A 70 -8.39 7.16 8.59
CA SER A 70 -7.05 7.11 9.18
C SER A 70 -6.10 8.15 8.60
N GLY A 71 -6.57 8.99 7.67
CA GLY A 71 -5.74 9.98 7.01
C GLY A 71 -4.54 9.36 6.29
N ILE A 72 -4.71 8.19 5.64
CA ILE A 72 -3.70 7.46 4.84
C ILE A 72 -3.85 7.78 3.35
N ALA A 73 -5.07 7.74 2.83
CA ALA A 73 -5.34 8.07 1.43
C ALA A 73 -6.79 8.53 1.24
N ASP A 74 -6.98 9.45 0.28
CA ASP A 74 -8.30 9.85 -0.20
C ASP A 74 -8.41 9.46 -1.68
N ILE A 75 -9.10 8.35 -1.93
CA ILE A 75 -9.19 7.71 -3.25
C ILE A 75 -10.53 6.97 -3.36
N SER A 76 -11.04 6.77 -4.58
CA SER A 76 -12.21 5.93 -4.81
C SER A 76 -11.84 4.44 -4.82
N ASP A 77 -12.83 3.57 -4.56
CA ASP A 77 -12.66 2.11 -4.63
C ASP A 77 -12.23 1.64 -6.04
N VAL A 78 -12.78 2.23 -7.11
CA VAL A 78 -12.39 1.92 -8.49
C VAL A 78 -10.95 2.35 -8.78
N ALA A 79 -10.52 3.52 -8.28
CA ALA A 79 -9.15 3.99 -8.47
C ALA A 79 -8.15 3.15 -7.67
N LEU A 80 -8.52 2.71 -6.46
CA LEU A 80 -7.72 1.75 -5.68
C LEU A 80 -7.61 0.40 -6.40
N LEU A 81 -8.72 -0.16 -6.89
CA LEU A 81 -8.71 -1.40 -7.67
C LEU A 81 -7.78 -1.32 -8.89
N GLY A 82 -7.82 -0.19 -9.62
CA GLY A 82 -6.94 0.05 -10.75
C GLY A 82 -5.46 0.04 -10.38
N ARG A 83 -5.10 0.56 -9.20
CA ARG A 83 -3.73 0.51 -8.68
C ARG A 83 -3.30 -0.89 -8.28
N LEU A 84 -4.15 -1.62 -7.54
CA LEU A 84 -3.84 -2.97 -7.06
C LEU A 84 -3.62 -3.95 -8.22
N ARG A 85 -4.37 -3.81 -9.33
CA ARG A 85 -4.15 -4.59 -10.55
C ARG A 85 -2.75 -4.41 -11.15
N ASN A 86 -2.15 -3.22 -10.98
CA ASN A 86 -0.81 -2.92 -11.48
C ASN A 86 0.30 -3.21 -10.44
N ALA A 87 -0.05 -3.55 -9.20
CA ALA A 87 0.91 -3.80 -8.13
C ALA A 87 1.52 -5.22 -8.19
N GLY A 88 0.97 -6.14 -9.01
CA GLY A 88 1.42 -7.54 -9.06
C GLY A 88 2.93 -7.73 -9.25
N PRO A 89 3.54 -7.20 -10.33
CA PRO A 89 4.98 -7.28 -10.57
C PRO A 89 5.80 -6.65 -9.44
N TRP A 90 5.31 -5.57 -8.85
CA TRP A 90 5.97 -4.90 -7.73
C TRP A 90 6.00 -5.75 -6.46
N LEU A 91 4.89 -6.40 -6.12
CA LEU A 91 4.83 -7.31 -4.97
C LEU A 91 5.71 -8.53 -5.18
N GLN A 92 5.77 -9.07 -6.40
CA GLN A 92 6.70 -10.15 -6.74
C GLN A 92 8.15 -9.73 -6.54
N GLN A 93 8.50 -8.52 -6.96
CA GLN A 93 9.82 -7.95 -6.75
C GLN A 93 10.12 -7.80 -5.25
N LEU A 94 9.24 -7.17 -4.48
CA LEU A 94 9.42 -6.97 -3.03
C LEU A 94 9.62 -8.30 -2.27
N ILE A 95 8.86 -9.33 -2.60
CA ILE A 95 8.98 -10.66 -1.95
C ILE A 95 10.23 -11.40 -2.43
N GLY A 96 10.65 -11.22 -3.68
CA GLY A 96 11.89 -11.81 -4.20
C GLY A 96 13.17 -11.13 -3.70
N TYR A 97 13.05 -9.96 -3.09
CA TYR A 97 14.15 -9.26 -2.40
C TYR A 97 14.30 -9.63 -0.91
N LEU A 98 13.30 -10.31 -0.32
CA LEU A 98 13.37 -10.87 1.04
C LEU A 98 14.13 -12.20 1.06
#